data_AF-A0A3B0ZCP8-F1
#
_entry.id   AF-A0A3B0ZCP8-F1
#
_cell.length_a   1.000
_cell.length_b   1.000
_cell.length_c   1.000
_cell.angle_alpha   90.00
_cell.angle_beta   90.00
_cell.angle_gamma   90.00
#
_symmetry.space_group_name_H-M   'P 1'
#
loop_
_entity.id
_entity.type
_entity.pdbx_description
1 polymer ?
#
loop_
_entity_poly.entity_id
_entity_poly.type
_entity_poly.pdbx_seq_one_letter_code
_entity_poly.pdbx_strand_id
1 'polypeptide(L)'
;MEDYQAGSDVLFILLGAIMVLAMHSGFAFLEVGTVRSKNQVNALVKIIVDFAISTIAYFFIGYSVAYGVDFFSGASVLAEKHGYELV
;
A
#
# COMPACT_ATOMS: atom_id res chain seq x y z
N MET A 1 3.46 -14.36 -26.45
CA MET A 1 4.28 -13.13 -26.42
C MET A 1 3.63 -12.08 -25.54
N GLU A 2 2.31 -11.95 -25.55
CA GLU A 2 1.55 -11.04 -24.68
C GLU A 2 1.63 -11.40 -23.17
N ASP A 3 1.58 -12.69 -22.81
CA ASP A 3 1.67 -13.11 -21.39
C ASP A 3 3.01 -12.74 -20.72
N TYR A 4 4.10 -12.71 -21.50
CA TYR A 4 5.41 -12.31 -20.99
C TYR A 4 5.50 -10.79 -20.74
N GLN A 5 4.79 -9.98 -21.53
CA GLN A 5 4.71 -8.54 -21.31
C GLN A 5 3.89 -8.23 -20.06
N ALA A 6 2.73 -8.88 -19.91
CA ALA A 6 1.91 -8.76 -18.70
C ALA A 6 2.68 -9.10 -17.41
N GLY A 7 3.45 -10.19 -17.41
CA GLY A 7 4.29 -10.56 -16.26
C GLY A 7 5.36 -9.51 -15.95
N SER A 8 5.98 -8.91 -16.97
CA SER A 8 6.98 -7.84 -16.79
C SER A 8 6.36 -6.57 -16.22
N ASP A 9 5.18 -6.18 -16.69
CA ASP A 9 4.50 -4.96 -16.23
C ASP A 9 4.06 -5.08 -14.77
N VAL A 10 3.52 -6.24 -14.38
CA VAL A 10 3.16 -6.53 -12.98
C VAL A 10 4.40 -6.49 -12.08
N LEU A 11 5.52 -7.06 -12.53
CA LEU A 11 6.79 -7.01 -11.77
C LEU A 11 7.28 -5.56 -11.59
N PHE A 12 7.18 -4.73 -12.63
CA PHE A 12 7.56 -3.33 -12.56
C PHE A 12 6.71 -2.56 -11.54
N ILE A 13 5.39 -2.73 -11.58
CA ILE A 13 4.46 -2.08 -10.65
C ILE A 13 4.69 -2.59 -9.22
N LEU A 14 4.90 -3.89 -9.02
CA LEU A 14 5.19 -4.48 -7.71
C LEU A 14 6.49 -3.93 -7.12
N LEU A 15 7.55 -3.81 -7.92
CA LEU A 15 8.80 -3.18 -7.50
C LEU A 15 8.57 -1.71 -7.11
N GLY A 16 7.79 -0.97 -7.90
CA GLY A 16 7.37 0.39 -7.56
C GLY A 16 6.64 0.46 -6.22
N ALA A 17 5.69 -0.45 -5.97
CA ALA A 17 4.96 -0.53 -4.70
C ALA A 17 5.90 -0.82 -3.51
N ILE A 18 6.89 -1.70 -3.68
CA ILE A 18 7.90 -2.00 -2.65
C ILE A 18 8.76 -0.75 -2.36
N MET A 19 9.14 0.01 -3.38
CA MET A 19 9.88 1.27 -3.20
C MET A 19 9.06 2.32 -2.43
N VAL A 20 7.76 2.43 -2.72
CA VAL A 20 6.84 3.32 -1.98
C VAL A 20 6.68 2.84 -0.54
N LEU A 21 6.59 1.52 -0.31
CA LEU A 21 6.56 0.97 1.05
C LEU A 21 7.83 1.34 1.83
N ALA A 22 9.00 1.24 1.20
CA ALA A 22 10.28 1.63 1.81
C ALA A 22 10.34 3.13 2.19
N MET A 23 9.51 4.00 1.60
CA MET A 23 9.41 5.41 1.99
C MET A 23 8.97 5.59 3.45
N HIS A 24 8.11 4.70 3.97
CA HIS A 24 7.64 4.77 5.36
C HIS A 24 8.77 4.54 6.36
N SER A 25 9.70 3.62 6.08
CA SER A 25 10.89 3.42 6.92
C SER A 25 11.87 4.59 6.79
N GLY A 26 12.01 5.17 5.59
CA GLY A 26 12.78 6.39 5.37
C GLY A 26 12.29 7.55 6.24
N PHE A 27 10.98 7.82 6.24
CA PHE A 27 10.41 8.85 7.10
C PHE A 27 10.53 8.52 8.59
N ALA A 28 10.36 7.25 8.96
CA ALA A 28 10.57 6.81 10.33
C ALA A 28 11.96 7.15 10.85
N PHE A 29 13.00 6.95 10.05
CA PHE A 29 14.37 7.28 10.45
C PHE A 29 14.64 8.79 10.51
N LEU A 30 14.05 9.59 9.62
CA LEU A 30 14.17 11.05 9.66
C LEU A 30 13.45 11.65 10.88
N GLU A 31 12.25 11.18 11.19
CA GLU A 31 11.48 11.68 12.34
C GLU A 31 12.11 11.23 13.67
N VAL A 32 12.51 9.96 13.79
CA VAL A 32 13.18 9.45 14.99
C VAL A 32 14.57 10.08 15.18
N GLY A 33 15.27 10.39 14.10
CA GLY A 33 16.58 11.05 14.13
C GLY A 33 16.54 12.51 14.59
N THR A 34 15.41 13.20 14.43
CA THR A 34 15.24 14.62 14.80
C THR A 34 14.62 14.83 16.18
N VAL A 35 13.93 13.82 16.74
CA VAL A 35 13.37 13.90 18.10
C VAL A 35 14.41 13.60 19.18
N ARG A 36 14.21 14.17 20.38
CA ARG A 36 15.05 13.90 21.55
C ARG A 36 15.04 12.40 21.89
N SER A 37 16.18 11.85 22.30
CA SER A 37 16.36 10.43 22.62
C SER A 37 15.26 9.84 23.51
N LYS A 38 14.86 10.56 24.57
CA LYS A 38 13.78 10.12 25.48
C LYS A 38 12.40 9.92 24.82
N ASN A 39 12.16 10.51 23.65
CA ASN A 39 10.89 10.45 22.93
C ASN A 39 10.97 9.66 21.61
N GLN A 40 12.12 9.09 21.26
CA GLN A 40 12.35 8.37 20.00
C GLN A 40 11.42 7.17 19.84
N VAL A 41 11.25 6.37 20.89
CA VAL A 41 10.36 5.20 20.87
C VAL A 41 8.91 5.61 20.64
N ASN A 42 8.47 6.70 21.28
CA ASN A 42 7.10 7.19 21.10
C ASN A 42 6.86 7.75 19.69
N ALA A 43 7.86 8.40 19.08
CA ALA A 43 7.78 8.83 17.69
C ALA A 43 7.68 7.63 16.73
N LEU A 44 8.56 6.62 16.91
CA LEU A 44 8.56 5.41 16.08
C LEU A 44 7.23 4.66 16.13
N VAL A 45 6.67 4.47 17.34
CA VAL A 45 5.39 3.76 17.52
C VAL A 45 4.26 4.46 16.79
N LYS A 46 4.21 5.80 16.79
CA LYS A 46 3.17 6.54 16.05
C LYS A 46 3.21 6.24 14.56
N ILE A 47 4.41 6.21 13.97
CA ILE A 47 4.57 5.97 12.53
C ILE A 47 4.17 4.53 12.17
N ILE A 48 4.54 3.55 13.00
CA ILE A 48 4.15 2.14 12.78
C ILE A 48 2.63 1.97 12.91
N VAL A 49 2.02 2.58 13.93
CA VAL A 49 0.57 2.53 14.15
C VAL A 49 -0.18 3.24 13.01
N ASP A 50 0.30 4.39 12.57
CA ASP A 50 -0.27 5.14 11.44
C ASP A 50 -0.23 4.31 10.15
N PHE A 51 0.90 3.68 9.85
CA PHE A 51 1.05 2.79 8.70
C PHE A 51 0.10 1.58 8.78
N ALA A 52 0.00 0.92 9.94
CA ALA A 52 -0.86 -0.24 10.14
C ALA A 52 -2.34 0.10 9.98
N ILE A 53 -2.80 1.18 10.62
CA ILE A 53 -4.20 1.62 10.55
C ILE A 53 -4.53 2.10 9.13
N SER A 54 -3.64 2.87 8.50
CA SER A 54 -3.82 3.35 7.12
C SER A 54 -3.94 2.20 6.12
N THR A 55 -3.16 1.12 6.29
CA THR A 55 -3.26 -0.07 5.43
C THR A 55 -4.64 -0.73 5.56
N ILE A 56 -5.13 -0.92 6.79
CA ILE A 56 -6.45 -1.51 7.05
C ILE A 56 -7.57 -0.60 6.52
N ALA A 57 -7.49 0.70 6.79
CA ALA A 57 -8.48 1.68 6.34
C ALA A 57 -8.53 1.78 4.81
N TYR A 58 -7.37 1.76 4.14
CA TYR A 58 -7.30 1.74 2.69
C TYR A 58 -7.91 0.46 2.12
N PHE A 59 -7.63 -0.71 2.71
CA PHE A 59 -8.15 -1.97 2.24
C PHE A 59 -9.69 -2.04 2.27
N PHE A 60 -10.33 -1.59 3.36
CA PHE A 60 -11.78 -1.70 3.51
C PHE A 60 -12.58 -0.54 2.92
N ILE A 61 -12.03 0.67 2.93
CA ILE A 61 -12.75 1.90 2.57
C ILE A 61 -12.05 2.60 1.40
N GLY A 62 -10.74 2.79 1.50
CA GLY A 62 -9.99 3.55 0.50
C GLY A 62 -10.04 2.95 -0.90
N TYR A 63 -9.96 1.63 -1.00
CA TYR A 63 -10.01 0.91 -2.27
C TYR A 63 -11.36 1.07 -2.97
N SER A 64 -12.45 0.91 -2.22
CA SER A 64 -13.81 1.10 -2.73
C SER A 64 -14.05 2.53 -3.19
N VAL A 65 -13.50 3.52 -2.49
CA VAL A 65 -13.60 4.94 -2.88
C VAL A 65 -12.74 5.27 -4.09
N ALA A 66 -11.53 4.71 -4.19
CA ALA A 66 -10.58 5.02 -5.25
C ALA A 66 -10.95 4.39 -6.59
N TYR A 67 -11.42 3.14 -6.57
CA TYR A 67 -11.69 2.35 -7.77
C TYR A 67 -13.18 2.08 -8.00
N GLY A 68 -14.06 2.53 -7.09
CA GLY A 68 -15.52 2.36 -7.22
C GLY A 68 -16.00 0.91 -7.08
N VAL A 69 -15.17 0.03 -6.53
CA VAL A 69 -15.47 -1.40 -6.34
C VAL A 69 -15.66 -1.73 -4.87
N ASP A 70 -16.87 -2.14 -4.51
CA ASP A 70 -17.16 -2.54 -3.13
C ASP A 70 -16.48 -3.87 -2.78
N PHE A 71 -15.90 -3.93 -1.58
CA PHE A 71 -15.28 -5.14 -1.02
C PHE A 71 -16.23 -6.35 -0.99
N PHE A 72 -17.53 -6.12 -0.89
CA PHE A 72 -18.58 -7.15 -0.87
C PHE A 72 -19.16 -7.46 -2.26
N SER A 73 -18.58 -6.95 -3.34
CA SER A 73 -18.99 -7.32 -4.70
C SER A 73 -18.73 -8.81 -4.97
N GLY A 74 -19.62 -9.45 -5.74
CA GLY A 74 -19.55 -10.88 -5.99
C GLY A 74 -18.24 -11.27 -6.68
N ALA A 75 -17.66 -12.42 -6.30
CA ALA A 75 -16.39 -12.92 -6.84
C ALA A 75 -16.37 -13.02 -8.37
N SER A 76 -17.52 -13.18 -9.02
CA SER A 76 -17.66 -13.13 -10.48
C SER A 76 -17.35 -11.76 -11.06
N VAL A 77 -17.78 -10.66 -10.41
CA VAL A 77 -17.56 -9.27 -10.85
C VAL A 77 -16.10 -8.86 -10.69
N LEU A 78 -15.44 -9.34 -9.63
CA LEU A 78 -14.00 -9.10 -9.39
C LEU A 78 -13.10 -9.91 -10.35
N ALA A 79 -13.57 -11.09 -10.79
CA ALA A 79 -12.81 -11.99 -11.65
C ALA A 79 -13.05 -11.78 -13.17
N GLU A 80 -14.16 -11.13 -13.58
CA GLU A 80 -14.56 -11.00 -14.99
C GLU A 80 -13.56 -10.20 -15.85
N LYS A 81 -12.75 -9.33 -15.23
CA LYS A 81 -11.80 -8.44 -15.94
C LYS A 81 -10.34 -8.63 -15.53
N HIS A 82 -10.00 -9.75 -14.89
CA HIS A 82 -8.62 -10.07 -14.47
C HIS A 82 -7.92 -9.03 -13.57
N GLY A 83 -8.65 -8.06 -12.99
CA GLY A 83 -8.07 -7.03 -12.11
C GLY A 83 -7.26 -5.92 -12.80
N TYR A 84 -7.24 -5.85 -14.15
CA TYR A 84 -6.46 -4.82 -14.88
C TYR A 84 -7.00 -3.40 -14.74
N GLU A 85 -8.30 -3.22 -14.49
CA GLU A 85 -8.89 -1.87 -14.26
C GLU A 85 -8.64 -1.35 -12.83
N LEU A 86 -8.01 -2.15 -11.97
CA LEU A 86 -7.75 -1.84 -10.56
C LEU A 86 -6.30 -1.39 -10.31
N VAL A 87 -5.54 -1.18 -11.39
CA VAL A 87 -4.14 -0.74 -11.42
C VAL A 87 -4.05 0.53 -12.25
#